data_AF-A0A925D928-F1
#
_entry.id   AF-A0A925D928-F1
#
_cell.length_a   1.000
_cell.length_b   1.000
_cell.length_c   1.000
_cell.angle_alpha   90.00
_cell.angle_beta   90.00
_cell.angle_gamma   90.00
#
_symmetry.space_group_name_H-M   'P 1'
#
loop_
_entity.id
_entity.type
_entity.pdbx_description
1 polymer ?
#
loop_
_entity_poly.entity_id
_entity_poly.type
_entity_poly.pdbx_seq_one_letter_code
_entity_poly.pdbx_strand_id
1 'polypeptide(L)'
;GVAENGAIWLWDTAFRNRVLLFITQHLVLVIPANQIVPTMHHAYERLSFGDPKFGAFIAGPSKTADIEQSLVIGAHGPRSLTVFCFR
;
A
#
# COMPACT_ATOMS: atom_id res chain seq x y z
N GLY A 1 -1.54 -2.39 -8.73
CA GLY A 1 -1.33 -0.99 -8.28
C GLY A 1 -2.34 -0.09 -8.97
N VAL A 2 -2.58 1.10 -8.42
CA VAL A 2 -3.54 2.08 -8.96
C VAL A 2 -2.79 3.35 -9.35
N ALA A 3 -2.87 3.75 -10.61
CA ALA A 3 -2.12 4.89 -11.14
C ALA A 3 -2.64 6.23 -10.58
N GLU A 4 -3.96 6.36 -10.38
CA GLU A 4 -4.64 7.56 -9.87
C GLU A 4 -4.03 8.11 -8.56
N ASN A 5 -3.68 7.23 -7.61
CA ASN A 5 -3.25 7.62 -6.27
C ASN A 5 -2.01 6.88 -5.77
N GLY A 6 -1.37 6.07 -6.62
CA GLY A 6 -0.20 5.27 -6.26
C GLY A 6 -0.48 4.15 -5.25
N ALA A 7 -1.75 3.82 -4.98
CA ALA A 7 -2.11 2.80 -4.01
C ALA A 7 -1.85 1.39 -4.54
N ILE A 8 -1.40 0.49 -3.66
CA ILE A 8 -1.13 -0.90 -3.97
C ILE A 8 -1.98 -1.77 -3.06
N TRP A 9 -2.83 -2.60 -3.66
CA TRP A 9 -3.58 -3.59 -2.92
C TRP A 9 -2.65 -4.73 -2.49
N LEU A 10 -2.67 -5.05 -1.20
CA LEU A 10 -1.89 -6.13 -0.61
C LEU A 10 -2.80 -7.02 0.25
N TRP A 11 -2.79 -8.32 -0.04
CA TRP A 11 -3.43 -9.33 0.79
C TRP A 11 -2.52 -9.70 1.96
N ASP A 12 -3.09 -9.94 3.14
CA ASP A 12 -2.35 -10.46 4.28
C ASP A 12 -1.69 -11.81 3.97
N THR A 13 -2.31 -12.64 3.14
CA THR A 13 -1.80 -13.94 2.69
C THR A 13 -0.48 -13.86 1.92
N ALA A 14 -0.08 -12.68 1.42
CA ALA A 14 1.20 -12.50 0.73
C ALA A 14 2.39 -12.48 1.70
N PHE A 15 2.15 -12.36 3.01
CA PHE A 15 3.20 -12.20 4.02
C PHE A 15 2.91 -13.06 5.25
N ARG A 16 3.96 -13.48 5.96
CA ARG A 16 3.79 -14.23 7.23
C ARG A 16 3.11 -13.38 8.32
N ASN A 17 3.42 -12.08 8.36
CA ASN A 17 2.94 -11.17 9.40
C ASN A 17 2.36 -9.91 8.76
N ARG A 18 1.05 -9.67 8.93
CA ARG A 18 0.36 -8.47 8.43
C ARG A 18 0.99 -7.15 8.89
N VAL A 19 1.64 -7.18 10.06
CA VAL A 19 2.22 -6.01 10.72
C VAL A 19 3.35 -5.37 9.88
N LEU A 20 3.99 -6.13 8.98
CA LEU A 20 5.10 -5.65 8.15
C LEU A 20 4.74 -4.44 7.29
N LEU A 21 3.48 -4.30 6.90
CA LEU A 21 2.99 -3.16 6.11
C LEU A 21 2.94 -1.86 6.92
N PHE A 22 2.97 -1.95 8.25
CA PHE A 22 2.68 -0.84 9.15
C PHE A 22 3.87 -0.45 10.04
N ILE A 23 4.70 -1.41 10.48
CA ILE A 23 5.77 -1.13 11.45
C ILE A 23 7.16 -0.96 10.84
N THR A 24 7.33 -1.28 9.55
CA THR A 24 8.63 -1.16 8.90
C THR A 24 9.01 0.30 8.73
N GLN A 25 10.29 0.66 8.92
CA GLN A 25 10.74 2.02 8.63
C GLN A 25 10.77 2.30 7.13
N HIS A 26 11.18 1.30 6.35
CA HIS A 26 11.32 1.38 4.90
C HIS A 26 10.62 0.18 4.28
N LEU A 27 9.58 0.44 3.49
CA LEU A 27 8.81 -0.59 2.80
C LEU A 27 9.20 -0.61 1.32
N VAL A 28 9.58 -1.79 0.82
CA VAL A 28 9.87 -1.99 -0.61
C VAL A 28 8.85 -2.98 -1.16
N LEU A 29 8.13 -2.58 -2.20
CA LEU A 29 7.15 -3.41 -2.89
C LEU A 29 7.59 -3.66 -4.32
N VAL A 30 7.51 -4.90 -4.77
CA VAL A 30 7.85 -5.30 -6.14
C VAL A 30 6.56 -5.79 -6.79
N ILE A 31 6.13 -5.11 -7.86
CA ILE A 31 4.85 -5.40 -8.53
C ILE A 31 5.04 -5.55 -10.03
N PRO A 32 4.28 -6.43 -10.69
CA PRO A 32 4.31 -6.53 -12.14
C PRO A 32 3.57 -5.34 -12.77
N ALA A 33 4.17 -4.73 -13.77
CA ALA A 33 3.66 -3.52 -14.43
C ALA A 33 2.30 -3.74 -15.09
N ASN A 34 2.02 -4.97 -15.54
CA ASN A 34 0.72 -5.34 -16.15
C ASN A 34 -0.44 -5.42 -15.12
N GLN A 35 -0.16 -5.34 -13.82
CA GLN A 35 -1.17 -5.26 -12.76
C GLN A 35 -1.46 -3.83 -12.29
N ILE A 36 -0.97 -2.82 -13.01
CA ILE A 36 -1.32 -1.43 -12.76
C ILE A 36 -2.63 -1.10 -13.50
N VAL A 37 -3.60 -0.55 -12.77
CA VAL A 37 -4.89 -0.08 -13.31
C VAL A 37 -5.00 1.43 -13.21
N PRO A 38 -5.82 2.08 -14.06
CA PRO A 38 -5.95 3.54 -14.03
C PRO A 38 -6.52 4.09 -12.73
N THR A 39 -7.63 3.51 -12.23
CA THR A 39 -8.43 4.08 -11.13
C THR A 39 -8.73 3.08 -10.03
N MET A 40 -9.17 3.58 -8.88
CA MET A 40 -9.65 2.74 -7.78
C MET A 40 -10.81 1.84 -8.19
N HIS A 41 -11.73 2.33 -9.03
CA HIS A 41 -12.87 1.57 -9.53
C HIS A 41 -12.41 0.32 -10.30
N HIS A 42 -11.43 0.49 -11.21
CA HIS A 42 -10.82 -0.64 -11.92
C HIS A 42 -10.07 -1.62 -11.01
N ALA A 43 -9.54 -1.15 -9.88
CA ALA A 43 -8.97 -2.05 -8.89
C ALA A 43 -10.06 -2.89 -8.23
N TYR A 44 -11.13 -2.26 -7.75
CA TYR A 44 -12.26 -2.97 -7.13
C TYR A 44 -12.91 -3.99 -8.07
N GLU A 45 -13.01 -3.71 -9.37
CA GLU A 45 -13.48 -4.68 -10.39
C GLU A 45 -12.64 -5.96 -10.45
N ARG A 46 -11.34 -5.88 -10.13
CA ARG A 46 -10.41 -7.01 -10.13
C ARG A 46 -10.33 -7.72 -8.79
N LEU A 47 -10.84 -7.13 -7.71
CA LEU A 47 -10.80 -7.71 -6.37
C LEU A 47 -11.99 -8.66 -6.18
N SER A 48 -11.69 -9.90 -5.80
CA SER A 48 -12.70 -10.86 -5.37
C SER A 48 -12.48 -11.18 -3.90
N PHE A 49 -13.48 -10.84 -3.09
CA PHE A 49 -13.49 -11.07 -1.66
C PHE A 49 -14.18 -12.41 -1.39
N GLY A 50 -13.39 -13.49 -1.39
CA GLY A 50 -13.83 -14.84 -1.01
C GLY A 50 -13.85 -15.01 0.52
N ASP A 51 -13.31 -16.13 1.02
CA ASP A 51 -13.06 -16.38 2.46
C ASP A 51 -12.40 -15.18 3.18
N PRO A 52 -12.54 -15.05 4.52
CA PRO A 52 -12.08 -13.89 5.28
C PRO A 52 -10.57 -13.67 5.12
N LYS A 53 -10.22 -12.82 4.15
CA LYS A 53 -8.87 -12.38 3.87
C LYS A 53 -8.79 -10.89 4.14
N PHE A 54 -7.88 -10.49 5.01
CA PHE A 54 -7.61 -9.08 5.20
C PHE A 54 -6.81 -8.57 4.00
N GLY A 55 -7.19 -7.41 3.48
CA GLY A 55 -6.43 -6.72 2.45
C GLY A 55 -6.49 -5.23 2.68
N ALA A 56 -5.42 -4.55 2.31
CA ALA A 56 -5.31 -3.11 2.45
C ALA A 56 -4.71 -2.49 1.20
N PHE A 57 -5.22 -1.30 0.84
CA PHE A 57 -4.50 -0.39 -0.04
C PHE A 57 -3.43 0.35 0.75
N ILE A 58 -2.18 0.20 0.33
CA ILE A 58 -1.03 0.92 0.90
C ILE A 58 -0.56 1.97 -0.11
N ALA A 59 -0.42 3.22 0.33
CA ALA A 59 0.02 4.34 -0.52
C ALA A 59 0.97 5.26 0.25
N GLY A 60 2.07 5.63 -0.40
CA GLY A 60 3.06 6.58 0.11
C GLY A 60 3.73 6.19 1.44
N PRO A 61 4.64 7.04 1.94
CA PRO A 61 5.01 7.00 3.35
C PRO A 61 3.88 7.57 4.20
N SER A 62 3.78 7.13 5.45
CA SER A 62 2.85 7.74 6.40
C SER A 62 3.25 9.20 6.63
N LYS A 63 2.31 10.13 6.41
CA LYS A 63 2.47 11.55 6.69
C LYS A 63 1.25 12.03 7.46
N THR A 64 1.48 12.66 8.60
CA THR A 64 0.44 13.31 9.40
C THR A 64 0.92 14.68 9.83
N ALA A 65 -0.02 15.61 10.00
CA ALA A 65 0.21 16.91 10.63
C ALA A 65 -0.81 17.15 11.77
N ASP A 66 -1.32 16.06 12.37
CA ASP A 66 -2.41 16.08 13.34
C ASP A 66 -2.02 16.79 14.66
N ILE A 67 -0.72 16.94 14.94
CA ILE A 67 -0.21 17.62 16.13
C ILE A 67 0.52 18.89 15.70
N GLU A 68 0.05 20.04 16.20
CA GLU A 68 0.70 21.36 16.04
C GLU A 68 0.93 21.79 14.59
N GLN A 69 0.21 21.18 13.63
CA GLN A 69 0.43 21.36 12.19
C GLN A 69 1.87 21.06 11.74
N SER A 70 2.61 20.30 12.55
CA SER A 70 3.98 19.89 12.26
C SER A 70 3.96 18.60 11.45
N LEU A 71 4.62 18.60 10.30
CA LEU A 71 4.68 17.44 9.43
C LEU A 71 5.53 16.33 10.08
N VAL A 72 4.88 15.25 10.49
CA VAL A 72 5.53 14.03 10.96
C VAL A 72 5.47 12.95 9.89
N ILE A 73 6.63 12.40 9.54
CA ILE A 73 6.76 11.31 8.57
C ILE A 73 6.99 9.99 9.32
N GLY A 74 6.16 9.00 9.05
CA GLY A 74 6.26 7.66 9.62
C GLY A 74 5.64 7.50 11.02
N ALA A 75 4.66 8.34 11.38
CA ALA A 75 3.96 8.22 12.67
C ALA A 75 3.09 6.96 12.76
N HIS A 76 2.38 6.62 11.68
CA HIS A 76 1.39 5.53 11.65
C HIS A 76 1.67 4.52 10.51
N GLY A 77 2.90 4.46 10.01
CA GLY A 77 3.29 3.64 8.88
C GLY A 77 4.75 3.86 8.49
N PRO A 78 5.20 3.34 7.34
CA PRO A 78 6.59 3.46 6.93
C PRO A 78 7.01 4.91 6.68
N ARG A 79 8.28 5.21 6.98
CA ARG A 79 8.94 6.50 6.69
C ARG A 79 9.23 6.66 5.20
N SER A 80 9.48 5.56 4.49
CA SER A 80 9.58 5.55 3.04
C SER A 80 8.91 4.34 2.42
N LEU A 81 8.37 4.52 1.22
CA LEU A 81 7.84 3.47 0.36
C LEU A 81 8.58 3.55 -0.99
N THR A 82 9.21 2.45 -1.40
CA THR A 82 9.79 2.29 -2.74
C THR A 82 9.03 1.22 -3.50
N VAL A 83 8.66 1.50 -4.74
CA VAL A 83 7.92 0.56 -5.59
C VAL A 83 8.76 0.26 -6.83
N PHE A 84 9.08 -1.02 -7.02
CA PHE A 84 9.73 -1.52 -8.23
C PHE A 84 8.70 -2.17 -9.14
N CYS A 85 8.58 -1.65 -10.36
CA CYS A 85 7.72 -2.22 -11.39
C CYS A 85 8.56 -3.03 -12.38
N PHE A 86 8.22 -4.31 -12.56
CA PHE A 86 8.89 -5.19 -13.53
C PHE A 86 7.94 -5.60 -14.65
N ARG A 87 8.48 -5.93 -15.83
CA ARG A 87 7.70 -6.41 -16.97
C ARG A 87 7.45 -7.90 -16.89
#